data_AF-A0A962H1P5-F1
#
_entry.id   AF-A0A962H1P5-F1
#
_cell.length_a   1.000
_cell.length_b   1.000
_cell.length_c   1.000
_cell.angle_alpha   90.00
_cell.angle_beta   90.00
_cell.angle_gamma   90.00
#
_symmetry.space_group_name_H-M   'P 1'
#
loop_
_entity.id
_entity.type
_entity.pdbx_description
1 polymer ?
#
loop_
_entity_poly.entity_id
_entity_poly.type
_entity_poly.pdbx_seq_one_letter_code
_entity_poly.pdbx_strand_id
1 'polypeptide(L)'
;MNKIDDLIGQALSDEDRALLASHAEPGYIAQAFGLLRGPLAWIMWVLALASGIAFLAGVYALWQMSATPDAVAAVKWGVASLFLFQVTTL
;
A
#
# COMPACT_ATOMS: atom_id res chain seq x y z
N MET A 1 4.07 45.50 30.91
CA MET A 1 4.36 44.22 30.24
C MET A 1 5.69 44.37 29.54
N ASN A 2 6.59 43.42 29.76
CA ASN A 2 8.00 43.55 29.39
C ASN A 2 8.19 42.99 27.97
N LYS A 3 8.97 43.67 27.14
CA LYS A 3 9.20 43.28 25.72
C LYS A 3 9.69 41.83 25.57
N ILE A 4 10.36 41.32 26.59
CA ILE A 4 10.83 39.92 26.66
C ILE A 4 9.66 38.94 26.80
N ASP A 5 8.65 39.26 27.62
CA ASP A 5 7.48 38.38 27.81
C ASP A 5 6.66 38.28 26.52
N ASP A 6 6.52 39.39 25.79
CA ASP A 6 5.81 39.43 24.49
C ASP A 6 6.53 38.58 23.44
N LEU A 7 7.88 38.62 23.41
CA LEU A 7 8.70 37.81 22.51
C LEU A 7 8.62 36.31 22.85
N ILE A 8 8.62 35.97 24.15
CA ILE A 8 8.47 34.59 24.61
C ILE A 8 7.08 34.07 24.23
N GLY A 9 6.02 34.86 24.42
CA GLY A 9 4.65 34.51 24.05
C GLY A 9 4.48 34.30 22.53
N GLN A 10 5.11 35.13 21.70
CA GLN A 10 5.11 34.95 20.25
C GLN A 10 5.84 33.67 19.83
N ALA A 11 7.03 33.43 20.36
CA ALA A 11 7.80 32.23 20.03
C ALA A 11 7.06 30.94 20.39
N LEU A 12 6.49 30.87 21.59
CA LEU A 12 5.68 29.73 22.03
C LEU A 12 4.43 29.53 21.16
N SER A 13 3.74 30.63 20.80
CA SER A 13 2.57 30.56 19.92
C SER A 13 2.91 30.06 18.51
N ASP A 14 4.08 30.42 17.99
CA ASP A 14 4.50 30.02 16.65
C ASP A 14 4.95 28.56 16.64
N GLU A 15 5.60 28.09 17.71
CA GLU A 15 5.99 26.70 17.90
C GLU A 15 4.77 25.78 18.06
N ASP A 16 3.78 26.18 18.85
CA ASP A 16 2.49 25.47 18.98
C ASP A 16 1.76 25.38 17.64
N ARG A 17 1.75 26.47 16.86
CA ARG A 17 1.11 26.48 15.54
C ARG A 17 1.83 25.55 14.55
N ALA A 18 3.16 25.49 14.61
CA ALA A 18 3.96 24.58 13.80
C ALA A 18 3.73 23.11 14.16
N LEU A 19 3.64 22.81 15.47
CA LEU A 19 3.32 21.46 15.97
C LEU A 19 1.92 21.01 15.53
N LEU A 20 0.91 21.87 15.68
CA LEU A 20 -0.46 21.58 15.24
C LEU A 20 -0.54 21.35 13.73
N ALA A 21 0.20 22.12 12.92
CA ALA A 21 0.27 21.93 11.48
C ALA A 21 0.92 20.59 11.09
N SER A 22 1.90 20.11 11.87
CA SER A 22 2.56 18.82 11.64
C SER A 22 1.69 17.59 11.96
N HIS A 23 0.62 17.77 12.72
CA HIS A 23 -0.36 16.74 13.06
C HIS A 23 -1.64 16.80 12.21
N ALA A 24 -1.68 17.66 11.19
CA ALA A 24 -2.76 17.66 10.23
C ALA A 24 -2.86 16.29 9.55
N GLU A 25 -4.07 15.74 9.45
CA GLU A 25 -4.29 14.43 8.83
C GLU A 25 -3.79 14.45 7.38
N PRO A 26 -2.85 13.56 7.01
CA PRO A 26 -2.37 13.51 5.63
C PRO A 26 -3.53 13.18 4.70
N GLY A 27 -3.64 13.91 3.59
CA GLY A 27 -4.63 13.59 2.57
C GLY A 27 -4.51 12.15 2.06
N TYR A 28 -5.61 11.58 1.56
CA TYR A 28 -5.73 10.15 1.23
C TYR A 28 -4.55 9.58 0.42
N ILE A 29 -4.06 10.33 -0.58
CA ILE A 29 -2.90 9.93 -1.39
C ILE A 29 -1.60 9.94 -0.57
N ALA A 30 -1.38 10.98 0.24
CA ALA A 30 -0.21 11.08 1.10
C ALA A 30 -0.19 9.97 2.17
N GLN A 31 -1.34 9.61 2.70
CA GLN A 31 -1.49 8.49 3.63
C GLN A 31 -1.19 7.14 2.95
N ALA A 32 -1.73 6.92 1.74
CA ALA A 32 -1.47 5.70 0.97
C ALA A 32 0.02 5.52 0.63
N PHE A 33 0.68 6.57 0.13
CA PHE A 33 2.13 6.54 -0.12
C PHE A 33 2.96 6.52 1.18
N GLY A 34 2.41 7.03 2.29
CA GLY A 34 3.01 6.94 3.62
C GLY A 34 3.18 5.49 4.08
N LEU A 35 2.24 4.60 3.75
CA LEU A 35 2.35 3.16 4.06
C LEU A 35 3.56 2.50 3.36
N LEU A 36 3.94 2.98 2.18
CA LEU A 36 5.09 2.50 1.42
C LEU A 36 6.44 3.08 1.89
N ARG A 37 6.44 4.04 2.83
CA ARG A 37 7.64 4.70 3.36
C ARG A 37 7.78 4.62 4.89
N GLY A 38 6.78 4.08 5.59
CA GLY A 38 6.79 3.92 7.04
C GLY A 38 7.64 2.75 7.55
N PRO A 39 7.63 2.48 8.87
CA PRO A 39 8.38 1.37 9.47
C PRO A 39 8.02 -0.02 8.91
N LEU A 40 6.77 -0.19 8.47
CA LEU A 40 6.25 -1.41 7.85
C LEU A 40 6.40 -1.43 6.32
N ALA A 41 7.08 -0.45 5.72
CA ALA A 41 7.23 -0.33 4.27
C ALA A 41 7.79 -1.60 3.62
N TRP A 42 8.76 -2.27 4.26
CA TRP A 42 9.35 -3.49 3.71
C TRP A 42 8.32 -4.62 3.61
N ILE A 43 7.42 -4.77 4.59
CA ILE A 43 6.34 -5.75 4.57
C ILE A 43 5.36 -5.40 3.46
N MET A 44 5.00 -4.12 3.34
CA MET A 44 4.11 -3.65 2.26
C MET A 44 4.71 -3.94 0.88
N TRP A 45 6.02 -3.75 0.70
CA TRP A 45 6.71 -4.11 -0.54
C TRP A 45 6.71 -5.61 -0.80
N VAL A 46 6.97 -6.44 0.20
CA VAL A 46 6.91 -7.90 0.07
C VAL A 46 5.51 -8.36 -0.31
N LEU A 47 4.48 -7.82 0.35
CA LEU A 47 3.09 -8.13 0.04
C LEU A 47 2.72 -7.69 -1.37
N ALA A 48 3.06 -6.44 -1.75
CA ALA A 48 2.79 -5.92 -3.09
C ALA A 48 3.48 -6.75 -4.19
N LEU A 49 4.73 -7.17 -3.97
CA LEU A 49 5.47 -8.03 -4.89
C LEU A 49 4.86 -9.43 -4.96
N ALA A 50 4.53 -10.04 -3.81
CA ALA A 50 3.92 -11.36 -3.76
C ALA A 50 2.56 -11.38 -4.48
N SER A 51 1.69 -10.39 -4.21
CA SER A 51 0.40 -10.23 -4.89
C SER A 51 0.58 -9.93 -6.37
N GLY A 52 1.55 -9.11 -6.74
CA GLY A 52 1.89 -8.84 -8.14
C GLY A 52 2.33 -10.10 -8.90
N ILE A 53 3.20 -10.91 -8.31
CA ILE A 53 3.65 -12.18 -8.88
C ILE A 53 2.48 -13.17 -8.99
N ALA A 54 1.67 -13.30 -7.94
CA ALA A 54 0.49 -14.17 -7.95
C ALA A 54 -0.51 -13.75 -9.05
N PHE A 55 -0.74 -12.45 -9.22
CA PHE A 55 -1.59 -11.91 -10.28
C PHE A 55 -1.07 -12.31 -11.67
N LEU A 56 0.21 -12.07 -11.94
CA LEU A 56 0.82 -12.40 -13.23
C LEU A 56 0.80 -13.91 -13.51
N ALA A 57 1.09 -14.73 -12.50
CA ALA A 57 0.98 -16.17 -12.59
C ALA A 57 -0.46 -16.63 -12.83
N GLY A 58 -1.45 -15.96 -12.22
CA GLY A 58 -2.88 -16.22 -12.43
C GLY A 58 -3.32 -15.93 -13.86
N VAL A 59 -2.85 -14.82 -14.44
CA VAL A 59 -3.08 -14.46 -15.86
C VAL A 59 -2.44 -15.50 -16.78
N TYR A 60 -1.20 -15.92 -16.49
CA TYR A 60 -0.52 -16.96 -17.27
C TYR A 60 -1.27 -18.30 -17.22
N ALA A 61 -1.71 -18.72 -16.04
CA ALA A 61 -2.50 -19.94 -15.86
C ALA A 61 -3.83 -19.86 -16.63
N LEU A 62 -4.49 -18.71 -16.63
CA LEU A 62 -5.71 -18.49 -17.40
C LEU A 62 -5.47 -18.63 -18.91
N TRP A 63 -4.35 -18.08 -19.39
CA TRP A 63 -3.96 -18.26 -20.79
C TRP A 63 -3.73 -19.73 -21.13
N GLN A 64 -2.97 -20.45 -20.28
CA GLN A 64 -2.67 -21.86 -20.50
C GLN A 64 -3.92 -22.77 -20.44
N MET A 65 -4.91 -22.42 -19.63
CA MET A 65 -6.22 -23.09 -19.61
C MET A 65 -6.88 -23.03 -21.00
N SER A 66 -6.85 -21.86 -21.66
CA SER A 66 -7.48 -21.68 -22.98
C SER A 66 -6.66 -22.25 -24.15
N ALA A 67 -5.33 -22.35 -24.00
CA ALA A 67 -4.44 -22.84 -25.04
C ALA A 67 -4.28 -24.37 -25.07
N THR A 68 -4.70 -25.08 -24.02
CA THR A 68 -4.47 -26.52 -23.88
C THR A 68 -5.60 -27.34 -24.51
N PRO A 69 -5.30 -28.29 -25.42
CA PRO A 69 -6.32 -29.13 -26.06
C PRO A 69 -6.90 -30.24 -25.15
N ASP A 70 -6.19 -30.61 -24.09
CA ASP A 70 -6.65 -31.60 -23.10
C ASP A 70 -7.55 -30.96 -22.04
N ALA A 71 -8.75 -31.52 -21.86
CA ALA A 71 -9.75 -30.99 -20.94
C ALA A 71 -9.31 -31.07 -19.46
N VAL A 72 -8.61 -32.14 -19.06
CA VAL A 72 -8.16 -32.30 -17.68
C VAL A 72 -7.07 -31.29 -17.33
N ALA A 73 -6.12 -31.08 -18.24
CA ALA A 73 -5.09 -30.06 -18.10
C ALA A 73 -5.69 -28.65 -18.10
N ALA A 74 -6.67 -28.35 -18.94
CA ALA A 74 -7.38 -27.07 -18.92
C ALA A 74 -7.99 -26.79 -17.53
N VAL A 75 -8.69 -27.76 -16.94
CA VAL A 75 -9.27 -27.62 -15.59
C VAL A 75 -8.20 -27.37 -14.52
N LYS A 76 -7.06 -28.08 -14.58
CA LYS A 76 -5.94 -27.85 -13.62
C LYS A 76 -5.43 -26.40 -13.68
N TRP A 77 -5.26 -25.87 -14.89
CA TRP A 77 -4.84 -24.49 -15.08
C TRP A 77 -5.90 -23.48 -14.65
N GLY A 78 -7.19 -23.78 -14.88
CA GLY A 78 -8.30 -22.97 -14.40
C GLY A 78 -8.36 -22.88 -12.87
N VAL A 79 -8.23 -24.02 -12.17
CA VAL A 79 -8.19 -24.06 -10.70
C VAL A 79 -6.98 -23.30 -10.16
N ALA A 80 -5.80 -23.47 -10.76
CA ALA A 80 -4.60 -22.74 -10.39
C ALA A 80 -4.79 -21.21 -10.57
N SER A 81 -5.39 -20.79 -11.67
CA SER A 81 -5.68 -19.38 -11.95
C SER A 81 -6.62 -18.77 -10.90
N LEU A 82 -7.73 -19.45 -10.59
CA LEU A 82 -8.68 -19.00 -9.57
C LEU A 82 -8.04 -18.86 -8.19
N PHE A 83 -7.24 -19.85 -7.78
CA PHE A 83 -6.52 -19.79 -6.52
C PHE A 83 -5.54 -18.61 -6.46
N LEU A 84 -4.77 -18.40 -7.52
CA LEU A 84 -3.80 -17.32 -7.59
C LEU A 84 -4.47 -15.95 -7.54
N PHE A 85 -5.61 -15.76 -8.21
CA PHE A 85 -6.38 -14.52 -8.09
C PHE A 85 -6.95 -14.32 -6.69
N GLN A 86 -7.47 -15.38 -6.05
CA GLN A 86 -7.97 -15.27 -4.68
C GLN A 86 -6.88 -14.79 -3.71
N VAL A 87 -5.64 -15.30 -3.85
CA VAL A 87 -4.48 -14.88 -3.04
C VAL A 87 -4.19 -13.38 -3.18
N THR A 88 -4.48 -12.75 -4.33
CA THR A 88 -4.25 -11.31 -4.52
C THR A 88 -5.26 -10.42 -3.78
N THR A 89 -6.39 -10.98 -3.37
CA THR A 89 -7.51 -10.24 -2.74
C THR A 89 -7.61 -10.44 -1.23
N LEU A 90 -6.85 -11.41 -0.69
CA LEU A 90 -6.74 -11.70 0.74
C LEU A 90 -5.70 -10.80 1.40
#